data_AF-A0A0Q4Q8U1-F1
#
_entry.id   AF-A0A0Q4Q8U1-F1
#
_cell.length_a   1.000
_cell.length_b   1.000
_cell.length_c   1.000
_cell.angle_alpha   90.00
_cell.angle_beta   90.00
_cell.angle_gamma   90.00
#
_symmetry.space_group_name_H-M   'P 1'
#
loop_
_entity.id
_entity.type
_entity.pdbx_description
1 polymer ?
#
loop_
_entity_poly.entity_id
_entity_poly.type
_entity_poly.pdbx_seq_one_letter_code
_entity_poly.pdbx_strand_id
1 'polypeptide(L)'
;MSIELKKGLSEMKRSVRWGLVPDVVAHEILKVIERDNLAASIGSYLIEQGCLYLKPLGAGTGSVVFEITEGMILRLGVGILKPVIESEYVNQPICQKQFGLIRVEIYPKLITKDISDSDVTKLTVLLSSMMIQFIDPGTDNIGKDTNGRLKVIDPGAVVRF
;
A
#
# COMPACT_ATOMS: atom_id res chain seq x y z
N MET A 1 24.01 4.79 2.31
CA MET A 1 22.79 4.42 3.06
C MET A 1 22.21 3.19 2.37
N SER A 2 22.21 2.01 3.02
CA SER A 2 21.61 0.80 2.45
C SER A 2 20.23 0.58 3.06
N ILE A 3 19.19 0.53 2.24
CA ILE A 3 17.85 0.16 2.71
C ILE A 3 17.86 -1.35 2.99
N GLU A 4 17.61 -1.75 4.25
CA GLU A 4 17.58 -3.15 4.66
C GLU A 4 16.24 -3.82 4.27
N LEU A 5 15.94 -3.86 2.97
CA LEU A 5 14.67 -4.39 2.43
C LEU A 5 14.36 -5.81 2.91
N LYS A 6 15.37 -6.69 2.90
CA LYS A 6 15.23 -8.07 3.37
C LYS A 6 14.86 -8.13 4.85
N LYS A 7 15.47 -7.28 5.67
CA LYS A 7 15.19 -7.19 7.10
C LYS A 7 13.76 -6.69 7.33
N GLY A 8 13.38 -5.59 6.67
CA GLY A 8 12.02 -5.07 6.74
C GLY A 8 10.97 -6.13 6.39
N LEU A 9 11.19 -6.89 5.31
CA LEU A 9 10.33 -8.03 4.94
C LEU A 9 10.32 -9.15 5.99
N SER A 10 11.46 -9.50 6.58
CA SER A 10 11.54 -10.53 7.61
C SER A 10 10.89 -10.13 8.94
N GLU A 11 10.77 -8.83 9.21
CA GLU A 11 10.15 -8.27 10.41
C GLU A 11 8.63 -8.11 10.28
N MET A 12 8.07 -8.25 9.06
CA MET A 12 6.63 -8.16 8.83
C MET A 12 5.89 -9.28 9.57
N LYS A 13 4.89 -8.87 10.35
CA LYS A 13 4.00 -9.77 11.08
C LYS A 13 2.56 -9.50 10.69
N ARG A 14 1.75 -10.58 10.70
CA ARG A 14 0.30 -10.52 10.53
C ARG A 14 -0.38 -10.89 11.84
N SER A 15 -1.41 -10.14 12.19
CA SER A 15 -2.30 -10.51 13.29
C SER A 15 -3.28 -11.59 12.83
N VAL A 16 -3.31 -12.71 13.55
CA VAL A 16 -4.27 -13.80 13.34
C VAL A 16 -4.93 -14.16 14.67
N ARG A 17 -5.97 -15.01 14.65
CA ARG A 17 -6.72 -15.42 15.85
C ARG A 17 -5.88 -16.02 16.99
N TRP A 18 -4.62 -16.37 16.74
CA TRP A 18 -3.70 -16.99 17.70
C TRP A 18 -2.52 -16.09 18.10
N GLY A 19 -2.51 -14.82 17.67
CA GLY A 19 -1.42 -13.88 17.93
C GLY A 19 -0.73 -13.38 16.65
N LEU A 20 0.48 -12.83 16.81
CA LEU A 20 1.28 -12.33 15.69
C LEU A 20 2.15 -13.43 15.11
N VAL A 21 2.03 -13.66 13.81
CA VAL A 21 2.85 -14.64 13.05
C VAL A 21 3.63 -13.94 11.94
N PRO A 22 4.74 -14.51 11.42
CA PRO A 22 5.40 -14.00 10.22
C PRO A 22 4.43 -13.84 9.06
N ASP A 23 4.54 -12.75 8.32
CA ASP A 23 3.64 -12.48 7.20
C ASP A 23 3.97 -13.34 5.97
N VAL A 24 3.01 -14.14 5.53
CA VAL A 24 3.18 -15.06 4.39
C VAL A 24 3.44 -14.34 3.07
N VAL A 25 2.85 -13.15 2.88
CA VAL A 25 3.03 -12.33 1.67
C VAL A 25 4.44 -11.72 1.69
N ALA A 26 4.90 -11.24 2.86
CA ALA A 26 6.27 -10.75 3.00
C ALA A 26 7.31 -11.84 2.65
N HIS A 27 7.06 -13.07 3.11
CA HIS A 27 7.93 -14.21 2.83
C HIS A 27 7.93 -14.60 1.34
N GLU A 28 6.77 -14.54 0.68
CA GLU A 28 6.66 -14.76 -0.77
C GLU A 28 7.42 -13.70 -1.58
N ILE A 29 7.25 -12.42 -1.22
CA ILE A 29 7.99 -11.31 -1.83
C ILE A 29 9.49 -11.53 -1.67
N LEU A 30 9.94 -11.90 -0.47
CA LEU A 30 11.35 -12.16 -0.19
C LEU A 30 11.89 -13.28 -1.09
N LYS A 31 11.16 -14.39 -1.24
CA LYS A 31 11.55 -15.50 -2.12
C LYS A 31 11.73 -15.06 -3.57
N VAL A 32 10.81 -14.25 -4.10
CA VAL A 32 10.90 -13.74 -5.47
C VAL A 32 12.10 -12.80 -5.63
N ILE A 33 12.30 -11.88 -4.67
CA ILE A 33 13.44 -10.96 -4.66
C ILE A 33 14.77 -11.73 -4.64
N GLU A 34 14.87 -12.81 -3.88
CA GLU A 34 16.08 -13.63 -3.78
C GLU A 34 16.32 -14.46 -5.03
N ARG A 35 15.28 -15.13 -5.55
CA ARG A 35 15.35 -15.92 -6.79
C ARG A 35 15.85 -15.07 -7.97
N ASP A 36 15.32 -13.85 -8.08
CA ASP A 36 15.58 -12.97 -9.24
C ASP A 36 16.68 -11.94 -8.96
N ASN A 37 17.35 -12.02 -7.80
CA ASN A 37 18.41 -11.11 -7.35
C ASN A 37 18.05 -9.61 -7.44
N LEU A 38 16.80 -9.25 -7.08
CA LEU A 38 16.24 -7.91 -7.29
C LEU A 38 16.53 -6.93 -6.14
N ALA A 39 17.10 -7.40 -5.02
CA ALA A 39 17.21 -6.62 -3.79
C ALA A 39 17.98 -5.29 -4.00
N ALA A 40 19.09 -5.34 -4.74
CA ALA A 40 19.90 -4.16 -5.02
C ALA A 40 19.15 -3.15 -5.89
N SER A 41 18.50 -3.60 -6.96
CA SER A 41 17.76 -2.72 -7.88
C SER A 41 16.56 -2.06 -7.21
N ILE A 42 15.81 -2.80 -6.39
CA ILE A 42 14.70 -2.24 -5.61
C ILE A 42 15.25 -1.27 -4.56
N GLY A 43 16.31 -1.64 -3.86
CA GLY A 43 16.96 -0.77 -2.86
C GLY A 43 17.42 0.55 -3.45
N SER A 44 18.13 0.54 -4.58
CA SER A 44 18.58 1.76 -5.27
C SER A 44 17.40 2.64 -5.69
N TYR A 45 16.35 2.04 -6.27
CA TYR A 45 15.16 2.79 -6.64
C TYR A 45 14.48 3.43 -5.43
N LEU A 46 14.33 2.71 -4.31
CA LEU A 46 13.75 3.27 -3.10
C LEU A 46 14.59 4.45 -2.56
N ILE A 47 15.93 4.36 -2.60
CA ILE A 47 16.82 5.47 -2.25
C ILE A 47 16.61 6.67 -3.18
N GLU A 48 16.51 6.45 -4.50
CA GLU A 48 16.22 7.49 -5.49
C GLU A 48 14.88 8.19 -5.22
N GLN A 49 13.90 7.47 -4.69
CA GLN A 49 12.60 8.02 -4.31
C GLN A 49 12.58 8.66 -2.89
N GLY A 50 13.74 8.79 -2.24
CA GLY A 50 13.85 9.44 -0.94
C GLY A 50 13.45 8.57 0.25
N CYS A 51 13.44 7.25 0.11
CA CYS A 51 13.23 6.33 1.22
C CYS A 51 14.37 6.44 2.25
N LEU A 52 14.02 6.75 3.50
CA LEU A 52 14.96 6.93 4.61
C LEU A 52 15.01 5.71 5.53
N TYR A 53 13.89 5.00 5.65
CA TYR A 53 13.75 3.81 6.49
C TYR A 53 12.68 2.87 5.93
N LEU A 54 12.52 1.68 6.51
CA LEU A 54 11.38 0.79 6.23
C LEU A 54 10.76 0.40 7.56
N LYS A 55 9.62 1.00 7.88
CA LYS A 55 8.87 0.67 9.09
C LYS A 55 7.61 -0.11 8.72
N PRO A 56 7.48 -1.38 9.14
CA PRO A 56 6.26 -2.17 8.97
C PRO A 56 5.00 -1.42 9.42
N LEU A 57 4.00 -1.31 8.54
CA LEU A 57 2.68 -0.78 8.89
C LEU A 57 1.60 -1.86 8.90
N GLY A 58 1.67 -2.81 7.97
CA GLY A 58 0.68 -3.87 7.86
C GLY A 58 0.78 -4.60 6.52
N ALA A 59 -0.12 -5.54 6.30
CA ALA A 59 -0.15 -6.31 5.07
C ALA A 59 -1.59 -6.60 4.67
N GLY A 60 -1.86 -6.52 3.36
CA GLY A 60 -3.10 -6.95 2.76
C GLY A 60 -2.99 -8.34 2.15
N THR A 61 -3.98 -8.70 1.34
CA THR A 61 -4.07 -10.03 0.71
C THR A 61 -2.91 -10.31 -0.26
N GLY A 62 -2.38 -9.29 -0.94
CA GLY A 62 -1.34 -9.47 -1.96
C GLY A 62 -0.14 -8.52 -1.87
N SER A 63 -0.06 -7.70 -0.82
CA SER A 63 1.05 -6.75 -0.64
C SER A 63 1.32 -6.48 0.84
N VAL A 64 2.57 -6.15 1.15
CA VAL A 64 2.98 -5.56 2.42
C VAL A 64 3.07 -4.04 2.30
N VAL A 65 2.89 -3.35 3.42
CA VAL A 65 2.92 -1.90 3.49
C VAL A 65 3.96 -1.44 4.51
N PHE A 66 4.85 -0.55 4.08
CA PHE A 66 5.85 0.09 4.92
C PHE A 66 5.64 1.61 4.93
N GLU A 67 5.94 2.26 6.03
CA GLU A 67 6.28 3.68 6.02
C GLU A 67 7.75 3.80 5.63
N ILE A 68 8.03 4.67 4.65
CA ILE A 68 9.37 4.78 4.05
C ILE A 68 10.10 6.08 4.36
N THR A 69 9.31 7.11 4.62
CA THR A 69 9.70 8.39 5.17
C THR A 69 8.43 9.02 5.75
N GLU A 70 8.57 10.13 6.47
CA GLU A 70 7.40 10.82 7.01
C GLU A 70 6.45 11.22 5.88
N GLY A 71 5.17 10.83 6.01
CA GLY A 71 4.14 11.15 5.02
C GLY A 71 4.12 10.28 3.76
N MET A 72 4.97 9.25 3.63
CA MET A 72 4.96 8.34 2.48
C MET A 72 4.91 6.87 2.89
N ILE A 73 4.18 6.08 2.12
CA ILE A 73 4.12 4.63 2.28
C ILE A 73 4.56 3.91 1.01
N LEU A 74 5.19 2.75 1.18
CA LEU A 74 5.49 1.79 0.14
C LEU A 74 4.51 0.64 0.25
N ARG A 75 3.80 0.33 -0.84
CA ARG A 75 3.16 -0.97 -1.06
C ARG A 75 4.07 -1.81 -1.94
N LEU A 76 4.45 -2.98 -1.42
CA LEU A 76 5.30 -3.94 -2.10
C LEU A 76 4.52 -5.24 -2.25
N GLY A 77 4.43 -5.77 -3.47
CA GLY A 77 3.63 -6.97 -3.73
C GLY A 77 4.17 -7.82 -4.88
N VAL A 78 3.64 -9.04 -4.99
CA VAL A 78 3.90 -9.93 -6.13
C VAL A 78 2.72 -9.85 -7.11
N GLY A 79 3.01 -9.66 -8.39
CA GLY A 79 2.05 -9.64 -9.48
C GLY A 79 2.28 -8.48 -10.45
N ILE A 80 1.25 -8.20 -11.25
CA ILE A 80 1.29 -7.15 -12.28
C ILE A 80 0.79 -5.84 -11.67
N LEU A 81 1.55 -4.77 -11.89
CA LEU A 81 1.13 -3.40 -11.58
C LEU A 81 -0.13 -3.05 -12.40
N LYS A 82 -1.19 -2.63 -11.71
CA LYS A 82 -2.46 -2.25 -12.35
C LYS A 82 -2.59 -0.72 -12.38
N PRO A 83 -3.19 -0.15 -13.42
CA PRO A 83 -3.53 1.26 -13.42
C PRO A 83 -4.51 1.56 -12.29
N VAL A 84 -4.29 2.68 -11.59
CA VAL A 84 -5.18 3.20 -10.56
C VAL A 84 -6.23 4.08 -11.22
N ILE A 85 -7.49 3.97 -10.78
CA ILE A 85 -8.55 4.87 -11.25
C ILE A 85 -8.22 6.29 -10.82
N GLU A 86 -8.07 7.19 -11.79
CA GLU A 86 -7.81 8.61 -11.55
C GLU A 86 -9.03 9.27 -10.91
N SER A 87 -8.89 9.68 -9.65
CA SER A 87 -9.90 10.41 -8.89
C SER A 87 -9.26 11.05 -7.66
N GLU A 88 -9.73 12.23 -7.25
CA GLU A 88 -9.26 12.87 -6.02
C GLU A 88 -9.62 12.09 -4.75
N TYR A 89 -10.66 11.24 -4.84
CA TYR A 89 -11.18 10.37 -3.77
C TYR A 89 -10.54 8.98 -3.74
N VAL A 90 -9.61 8.69 -4.64
CA VAL A 90 -8.81 7.46 -4.64
C VAL A 90 -7.37 7.84 -4.37
N ASN A 91 -6.69 7.15 -3.46
CA ASN A 91 -5.29 7.46 -3.17
C ASN A 91 -4.43 7.18 -4.40
N GLN A 92 -3.74 8.20 -4.91
CA GLN A 92 -2.94 8.11 -6.11
C GLN A 92 -1.48 7.80 -5.76
N PRO A 93 -0.80 6.92 -6.50
CA PRO A 93 0.62 6.68 -6.29
C PRO A 93 1.41 7.93 -6.68
N ILE A 94 2.41 8.30 -5.86
CA ILE A 94 3.43 9.28 -6.18
C ILE A 94 4.30 8.74 -7.33
N CYS A 95 4.67 7.46 -7.22
CA CYS A 95 5.39 6.75 -8.25
C CYS A 95 5.18 5.24 -8.12
N GLN A 96 5.44 4.53 -9.21
CA GLN A 96 5.28 3.09 -9.28
C GLN A 96 6.31 2.49 -10.25
N LYS A 97 6.80 1.29 -9.94
CA LYS A 97 7.79 0.58 -10.76
C LYS A 97 7.61 -0.93 -10.64
N GLN A 98 7.81 -1.62 -11.76
CA GLN A 98 7.80 -3.07 -11.84
C GLN A 98 9.25 -3.60 -11.92
N PHE A 99 9.57 -4.59 -11.09
CA PHE A 99 10.83 -5.34 -11.12
C PHE A 99 10.52 -6.83 -11.26
N GLY A 100 10.53 -7.36 -12.48
CA GLY A 100 10.10 -8.75 -12.72
C GLY A 100 8.65 -8.95 -12.28
N LEU A 101 8.41 -9.80 -11.28
CA LEU A 101 7.09 -10.01 -10.67
C LEU A 101 6.82 -9.13 -9.43
N ILE A 102 7.77 -8.29 -9.04
CA ILE A 102 7.60 -7.39 -7.90
C ILE A 102 7.04 -6.05 -8.37
N ARG A 103 5.91 -5.64 -7.79
CA ARG A 103 5.38 -4.28 -7.91
C ARG A 103 5.80 -3.44 -6.71
N VAL A 104 6.35 -2.27 -6.99
CA VAL A 104 6.77 -1.25 -6.03
C VAL A 104 5.90 -0.03 -6.27
N GLU A 105 5.10 0.36 -5.29
CA GLU A 105 4.18 1.48 -5.41
C GLU A 105 4.35 2.40 -4.19
N ILE A 106 4.63 3.67 -4.42
CA ILE A 106 4.79 4.66 -3.35
C ILE A 106 3.59 5.59 -3.36
N TYR A 107 2.93 5.74 -2.21
CA TYR A 107 1.73 6.56 -2.03
C TYR A 107 1.96 7.61 -0.95
N PRO A 108 1.20 8.72 -0.96
CA PRO A 108 1.12 9.56 0.23
C PRO A 108 0.45 8.76 1.35
N LYS A 109 0.95 8.95 2.57
CA LYS A 109 0.38 8.35 3.78
C LYS A 109 -0.91 9.07 4.14
N LEU A 110 -1.98 8.29 4.31
CA LEU A 110 -3.26 8.80 4.80
C LEU A 110 -3.39 8.59 6.32
N ILE A 111 -4.16 9.45 6.95
CA ILE A 111 -4.54 9.36 8.36
C ILE A 111 -5.73 8.41 8.45
N THR A 112 -5.54 7.26 9.11
CA THR A 112 -6.56 6.21 9.25
C THR A 112 -7.21 6.20 10.64
N LYS A 113 -6.85 7.15 11.51
CA LYS A 113 -7.49 7.33 12.81
C LYS A 113 -8.80 8.09 12.67
N ASP A 114 -9.73 7.82 13.58
CA ASP A 114 -11.00 8.55 13.71
C ASP A 114 -11.80 8.59 12.40
N ILE A 115 -11.84 7.43 11.75
CA ILE A 115 -12.67 7.14 10.59
C ILE A 115 -13.96 6.47 11.06
N SER A 116 -15.11 7.01 10.64
CA SER A 116 -16.43 6.50 11.03
C SER A 116 -17.17 5.83 9.86
N ASP A 117 -18.18 5.01 10.16
CA ASP A 117 -19.08 4.47 9.12
C ASP A 117 -19.80 5.56 8.33
N SER A 118 -20.01 6.72 8.94
CA SER A 118 -20.55 7.89 8.26
C SER A 118 -19.61 8.43 7.17
N ASP A 119 -18.29 8.33 7.38
CA ASP A 119 -17.28 8.71 6.40
C ASP A 119 -17.26 7.73 5.23
N VAL A 120 -17.38 6.42 5.52
CA VAL A 120 -17.51 5.36 4.50
C VAL A 120 -18.73 5.61 3.63
N THR A 121 -19.88 5.90 4.26
CA THR A 121 -21.13 6.19 3.55
C THR A 121 -21.00 7.42 2.65
N LYS A 122 -20.43 8.53 3.17
CA LYS A 122 -20.19 9.75 2.39
C LYS A 122 -19.29 9.49 1.18
N LEU A 123 -18.18 8.79 1.37
CA LEU A 123 -17.24 8.50 0.29
C LEU A 123 -17.86 7.59 -0.78
N THR A 124 -18.65 6.59 -0.36
CA THR A 124 -19.36 5.68 -1.28
C THR A 124 -20.34 6.44 -2.18
N VAL A 125 -21.11 7.37 -1.61
CA VAL A 125 -22.03 8.23 -2.37
C VAL A 125 -21.27 9.14 -3.34
N LEU A 126 -20.16 9.74 -2.90
CA LEU A 126 -19.33 10.59 -3.76
C LEU A 126 -18.76 9.81 -4.96
N LEU A 127 -18.15 8.65 -4.72
CA LEU A 127 -17.62 7.79 -5.78
C LEU A 127 -18.69 7.36 -6.77
N SER A 128 -19.87 6.98 -6.26
CA SER A 128 -20.99 6.56 -7.11
C SER A 128 -21.46 7.67 -8.05
N SER A 129 -21.43 8.92 -7.61
CA SER A 129 -21.78 10.08 -8.47
C SER A 129 -20.78 10.32 -9.60
N MET A 130 -19.57 9.74 -9.52
CA MET A 130 -18.52 9.79 -10.53
C MET A 130 -18.44 8.52 -11.38
N MET A 131 -19.46 7.66 -11.33
CA MET A 131 -19.46 6.34 -11.97
C MET A 131 -18.30 5.44 -11.48
N ILE A 132 -17.92 5.56 -10.20
CA ILE A 132 -16.95 4.69 -9.54
C ILE A 132 -17.67 3.91 -8.43
N GLN A 133 -17.58 2.58 -8.46
CA GLN A 133 -18.12 1.70 -7.44
C GLN A 133 -17.05 1.40 -6.38
N PHE A 134 -17.38 1.60 -5.11
CA PHE A 134 -16.58 1.12 -3.97
C PHE A 134 -17.02 -0.31 -3.63
N ILE A 135 -16.25 -1.30 -4.05
CA ILE A 135 -16.64 -2.73 -3.95
C ILE A 135 -16.36 -3.35 -2.59
N ASP A 136 -15.49 -2.73 -1.80
CA ASP A 136 -15.14 -3.17 -0.45
C ASP A 136 -15.21 -1.99 0.56
N PRO A 137 -16.42 -1.44 0.80
CA PRO A 137 -16.58 -0.29 1.68
C PRO A 137 -16.34 -0.68 3.14
N GLY A 138 -15.30 -0.11 3.73
CA GLY A 138 -14.91 -0.36 5.11
C GLY A 138 -14.11 0.80 5.70
N THR A 139 -14.16 0.97 7.02
CA THR A 139 -13.39 2.02 7.73
C THR A 139 -11.89 1.78 7.65
N ASP A 140 -11.47 0.54 7.45
CA ASP A 140 -10.10 0.09 7.19
C ASP A 140 -9.61 0.38 5.77
N ASN A 141 -10.54 0.62 4.83
CA ASN A 141 -10.24 0.91 3.43
C ASN A 141 -10.26 2.40 3.07
N ILE A 142 -10.47 3.30 4.04
CA ILE A 142 -10.48 4.74 3.81
C ILE A 142 -9.58 5.49 4.81
N GLY A 143 -9.06 6.62 4.36
CA GLY A 143 -8.25 7.52 5.19
C GLY A 143 -8.43 8.97 4.78
N LYS A 144 -7.87 9.88 5.58
CA LYS A 144 -7.87 11.32 5.32
C LYS A 144 -6.49 11.77 4.83
N ASP A 145 -6.45 12.61 3.81
CA ASP A 145 -5.21 13.31 3.46
C ASP A 145 -4.88 14.41 4.49
N THR A 146 -3.74 15.09 4.33
CA THR A 146 -3.32 16.17 5.22
C THR A 146 -4.27 17.37 5.25
N ASN A 147 -5.17 17.48 4.27
CA ASN A 147 -6.20 18.51 4.20
C ASN A 147 -7.57 18.02 4.75
N GLY A 148 -7.61 16.81 5.32
CA GLY A 148 -8.84 16.22 5.87
C GLY A 148 -9.77 15.61 4.82
N ARG A 149 -9.38 15.49 3.55
CA ARG A 149 -10.22 14.90 2.50
C ARG A 149 -10.20 13.39 2.59
N LEU A 150 -11.39 12.78 2.53
CA LEU A 150 -11.56 11.33 2.52
C LEU A 150 -11.10 10.72 1.19
N LYS A 151 -10.34 9.63 1.28
CA LYS A 151 -9.83 8.87 0.14
C LYS A 151 -9.86 7.38 0.41
N VAL A 152 -10.10 6.60 -0.64
CA VAL A 152 -9.91 5.14 -0.61
C VAL A 152 -8.41 4.84 -0.55
N ILE A 153 -8.00 4.04 0.43
CA ILE A 153 -6.60 3.65 0.65
C ILE A 153 -6.14 2.63 -0.38
N ASP A 154 -6.98 1.61 -0.65
CA ASP A 154 -6.67 0.55 -1.60
C ASP A 154 -7.34 0.81 -2.96
N PRO A 155 -6.58 1.15 -4.02
CA PRO A 155 -7.15 1.29 -5.36
C PRO A 155 -7.83 0.03 -5.88
N GLY A 156 -7.48 -1.16 -5.36
CA GLY A 156 -8.14 -2.41 -5.72
C GLY A 156 -9.58 -2.52 -5.20
N ALA A 157 -9.97 -1.67 -4.24
CA ALA A 157 -11.32 -1.64 -3.68
C ALA A 157 -12.29 -0.78 -4.49
N VAL A 158 -11.87 -0.21 -5.62
CA VAL A 158 -12.74 0.56 -6.52
C VAL A 158 -12.69 0.04 -7.94
N VAL A 159 -13.85 0.10 -8.62
CA VAL A 159 -13.98 -0.21 -10.05
C VAL A 159 -14.79 0.88 -10.75
N ARG A 160 -14.58 1.07 -12.04
CA ARG A 160 -15.43 1.96 -12.85
C ARG A 160 -16.62 1.14 -13.37
N PHE A 161 -17.81 1.74 -13.35
CA PHE A 161 -18.99 1.18 -14.00
C PHE A 161 -18.81 1.10 -15.52
#